data_AF-A0A3D3I7A7-F1
#
_entry.id   AF-A0A3D3I7A7-F1
#
_cell.length_a   1.000
_cell.length_b   1.000
_cell.length_c   1.000
_cell.angle_alpha   90.00
_cell.angle_beta   90.00
_cell.angle_gamma   90.00
#
_symmetry.space_group_name_H-M   'P 1'
#
loop_
_entity.id
_entity.type
_entity.pdbx_description
1 polymer ?
#
loop_
_entity_poly.entity_id
_entity_poly.type
_entity_poly.pdbx_seq_one_letter_code
_entity_poly.pdbx_strand_id
1 'polypeptide(L)'
;MTIKDSEIQSIKQRFGIIGHSTLLNNAVRVAMQVAPTDMSVLITGESGSGKESFSKIIHHLSPKKHGQFIAINCGSIPEGTIDSELFGHEKGSFTGAHEARKGYFEVTNGGTIFLDEIGEMPLGTQARLLRVLENGEFIKVGSSKVQKTDVRVVAATNVNLMKNVEEGKFREDLYYRLSTVPIYVPPLRERGEDIELLFRKFASDFAEKYKVKPITLTDEAKSLLLKYRFPGNIRQLKNLVEQISVLSPEVKEIDYHQLQKYLPKDSLLPALYKSESSENISERDILYKVLFEMRKDVNELKKIVLENANNPSQAAQIVKENSELFEGIEDEIKPTLDAIRVLKPNDTPTIEEEEVQDISHITEDDSLSIEKKEKELIVKALRKNNNKRKYAAQDLGISERTLYRKIKQYELEE
;
A
#
# COMPACT_ATOMS: atom_id res chain seq x y z
N MET A 1 -28.80 28.26 19.49
CA MET A 1 -29.99 27.70 18.82
C MET A 1 -30.00 26.20 18.99
N THR A 2 -31.12 25.62 19.39
CA THR A 2 -31.32 24.16 19.44
C THR A 2 -31.63 23.67 18.03
N ILE A 3 -30.67 23.00 17.38
CA ILE A 3 -30.85 22.45 16.03
C ILE A 3 -31.91 21.35 16.09
N LYS A 4 -32.94 21.47 15.25
CA LYS A 4 -34.04 20.50 15.19
C LYS A 4 -33.67 19.32 14.29
N ASP A 5 -34.18 18.13 14.59
CA ASP A 5 -33.87 16.93 13.79
C ASP A 5 -34.43 17.03 12.34
N SER A 6 -35.46 17.85 12.11
CA SER A 6 -35.92 18.22 10.76
C SER A 6 -34.89 18.99 9.94
N GLU A 7 -34.08 19.84 10.59
CA GLU A 7 -32.99 20.60 9.94
C GLU A 7 -31.84 19.65 9.59
N ILE A 8 -31.50 18.73 10.52
CA ILE A 8 -30.51 17.67 10.29
C ILE A 8 -30.92 16.82 9.09
N GLN A 9 -32.20 16.42 8.98
CA GLN A 9 -32.69 15.62 7.85
C GLN A 9 -32.60 16.36 6.51
N SER A 10 -32.91 17.67 6.47
CA SER A 10 -32.76 18.51 5.28
C SER A 10 -31.30 18.66 4.84
N ILE A 11 -30.39 18.91 5.79
CA ILE A 11 -28.94 18.94 5.53
C ILE A 11 -28.44 17.58 5.03
N LYS A 12 -28.85 16.47 5.66
CA LYS A 12 -28.51 15.12 5.22
C LYS A 12 -28.89 14.86 3.75
N GLN A 13 -30.13 15.16 3.37
CA GLN A 13 -30.60 15.05 2.00
C GLN A 13 -29.77 15.91 1.03
N ARG A 14 -29.51 17.18 1.38
CA ARG A 14 -28.75 18.12 0.54
C ARG A 14 -27.31 17.66 0.25
N PHE A 15 -26.66 16.96 1.19
CA PHE A 15 -25.27 16.51 1.05
C PHE A 15 -25.12 15.00 0.82
N GLY A 16 -26.21 14.32 0.45
CA GLY A 16 -26.21 12.89 0.11
C GLY A 16 -25.89 11.96 1.30
N ILE A 17 -26.07 12.43 2.53
CA ILE A 17 -25.90 11.60 3.74
C ILE A 17 -27.22 10.85 3.97
N ILE A 18 -27.11 9.52 4.08
CA ILE A 18 -28.22 8.60 4.30
C ILE A 18 -28.03 7.91 5.65
N GLY A 19 -29.13 7.69 6.36
CA GLY A 19 -29.15 7.02 7.66
C GLY A 19 -29.79 7.84 8.78
N HIS A 20 -30.26 7.17 9.81
CA HIS A 20 -30.93 7.71 10.99
C HIS A 20 -30.18 7.45 12.30
N SER A 21 -29.03 6.74 12.27
CA SER A 21 -28.18 6.50 13.44
C SER A 21 -27.95 7.76 14.28
N THR A 22 -28.08 7.62 15.61
CA THR A 22 -27.90 8.71 16.58
C THR A 22 -26.48 9.28 16.55
N LEU A 23 -25.46 8.42 16.39
CA LEU A 23 -24.06 8.83 16.23
C LEU A 23 -23.88 9.68 14.96
N LEU A 24 -24.53 9.29 13.86
CA LEU A 24 -24.50 10.04 12.61
C LEU A 24 -25.25 11.39 12.73
N ASN A 25 -26.39 11.43 13.42
CA ASN A 25 -27.10 12.68 13.72
C ASN A 25 -26.24 13.63 14.57
N ASN A 26 -25.54 13.10 15.58
CA ASN A 26 -24.66 13.88 16.44
C ASN A 26 -23.49 14.48 15.66
N ALA A 27 -22.82 13.70 14.80
CA ALA A 27 -21.75 14.19 13.94
C ALA A 27 -22.21 15.32 13.00
N VAL A 28 -23.40 15.19 12.39
CA VAL A 28 -23.99 16.25 11.55
C VAL A 28 -24.34 17.49 12.38
N ARG A 29 -24.88 17.31 13.59
CA ARG A 29 -25.20 18.43 14.50
C ARG A 29 -23.95 19.22 14.90
N VAL A 30 -22.84 18.56 15.20
CA VAL A 30 -21.55 19.23 15.48
C VAL A 30 -21.02 19.96 14.23
N ALA A 31 -21.09 19.33 13.05
CA ALA A 31 -20.71 19.97 11.79
C ALA A 31 -21.52 21.26 11.52
N MET A 32 -22.84 21.24 11.78
CA MET A 32 -23.70 22.42 11.67
C MET A 32 -23.39 23.49 12.72
N GLN A 33 -22.97 23.12 13.93
CA GLN A 33 -22.62 24.07 14.99
C GLN A 33 -21.27 24.77 14.75
N VAL A 34 -20.29 24.07 14.19
CA VAL A 34 -18.97 24.65 13.90
C VAL A 34 -18.90 25.36 12.55
N ALA A 35 -19.81 25.08 11.62
CA ALA A 35 -19.79 25.70 10.29
C ALA A 35 -19.78 27.25 10.31
N PRO A 36 -20.53 27.96 11.17
CA PRO A 36 -20.52 29.43 11.20
C PRO A 36 -19.21 30.08 11.70
N THR A 37 -18.27 29.32 12.28
CA THR A 37 -17.00 29.85 12.81
C THR A 37 -15.85 29.63 11.83
N ASP A 38 -14.72 30.31 12.04
CA ASP A 38 -13.47 30.08 11.29
C ASP A 38 -12.58 28.99 11.92
N MET A 39 -13.09 28.24 12.89
CA MET A 39 -12.32 27.19 13.57
C MET A 39 -11.92 26.06 12.60
N SER A 40 -10.71 25.55 12.80
CA SER A 40 -10.23 24.28 12.24
C SER A 40 -11.10 23.13 12.74
N VAL A 41 -11.32 22.16 11.86
CA VAL A 41 -12.14 20.97 12.16
C VAL A 41 -11.36 19.73 11.74
N LEU A 42 -11.28 18.74 12.63
CA LEU A 42 -10.65 17.44 12.38
C LEU A 42 -11.72 16.36 12.31
N ILE A 43 -11.92 15.80 11.11
CA ILE A 43 -12.90 14.74 10.85
C ILE A 43 -12.20 13.38 10.96
N THR A 44 -12.47 12.64 12.03
CA THR A 44 -11.92 11.29 12.24
C THR A 44 -12.90 10.22 11.81
N GLY A 45 -12.42 9.11 11.26
CA GLY A 45 -13.26 7.96 10.91
C GLY A 45 -12.63 7.08 9.84
N GLU A 46 -13.06 5.82 9.77
CA GLU A 46 -12.48 4.81 8.86
C GLU A 46 -12.54 5.22 7.37
N SER A 47 -11.73 4.58 6.53
CA SER A 47 -11.79 4.80 5.08
C SER A 47 -13.15 4.37 4.51
N GLY A 48 -13.70 5.15 3.58
CA GLY A 48 -15.01 4.89 2.99
C GLY A 48 -16.23 5.21 3.89
N SER A 49 -16.05 5.82 5.06
CA SER A 49 -17.14 6.19 5.99
C SER A 49 -17.95 7.45 5.58
N GLY A 50 -17.51 8.19 4.56
CA GLY A 50 -18.21 9.38 4.05
C GLY A 50 -17.73 10.74 4.61
N LYS A 51 -16.50 10.82 5.13
CA LYS A 51 -15.89 12.05 5.70
C LYS A 51 -16.03 13.30 4.80
N GLU A 52 -15.90 13.15 3.49
CA GLU A 52 -15.99 14.25 2.50
C GLU A 52 -17.36 14.97 2.51
N SER A 53 -18.47 14.29 2.84
CA SER A 53 -19.78 14.97 2.95
C SER A 53 -19.81 15.96 4.12
N PHE A 54 -19.04 15.72 5.19
CA PHE A 54 -18.96 16.61 6.34
C PHE A 54 -18.16 17.88 6.02
N SER A 55 -17.06 17.79 5.27
CA SER A 55 -16.32 19.00 4.85
C SER A 55 -17.14 19.87 3.91
N LYS A 56 -17.97 19.26 3.04
CA LYS A 56 -18.96 19.99 2.22
C LYS A 56 -20.03 20.68 3.07
N ILE A 57 -20.57 20.03 4.11
CA ILE A 57 -21.52 20.65 5.08
C ILE A 57 -20.87 21.88 5.73
N ILE A 58 -19.66 21.71 6.28
CA ILE A 58 -18.93 22.77 6.99
C ILE A 58 -18.71 23.98 6.09
N HIS A 59 -18.23 23.77 4.85
CA HIS A 59 -18.03 24.85 3.89
C HIS A 59 -19.34 25.59 3.53
N HIS A 60 -20.38 24.86 3.11
CA HIS A 60 -21.62 25.47 2.61
C HIS A 60 -22.44 26.21 3.68
N LEU A 61 -22.27 25.85 4.95
CA LEU A 61 -22.91 26.51 6.09
C LEU A 61 -22.01 27.58 6.74
N SER A 62 -20.80 27.82 6.20
CA SER A 62 -19.86 28.84 6.70
C SER A 62 -20.07 30.23 6.09
N PRO A 63 -19.47 31.29 6.67
CA PRO A 63 -19.39 32.60 6.02
C PRO A 63 -18.67 32.53 4.65
N LYS A 64 -17.69 31.63 4.51
CA LYS A 64 -16.87 31.43 3.31
C LYS A 64 -17.53 30.54 2.23
N LYS A 65 -18.83 30.24 2.33
CA LYS A 65 -19.61 29.42 1.37
C LYS A 65 -19.65 29.92 -0.09
N HIS A 66 -19.23 31.16 -0.32
CA HIS A 66 -19.12 31.77 -1.66
C HIS A 66 -17.66 31.82 -2.17
N GLY A 67 -16.69 31.55 -1.29
CA GLY A 67 -15.29 31.35 -1.68
C GLY A 67 -15.08 29.97 -2.27
N GLN A 68 -13.88 29.71 -2.80
CA GLN A 68 -13.56 28.43 -3.41
C GLN A 68 -13.52 27.30 -2.36
N PHE A 69 -13.99 26.11 -2.73
CA PHE A 69 -13.76 24.87 -2.00
C PHE A 69 -12.80 23.99 -2.80
N ILE A 70 -11.65 23.62 -2.22
CA ILE A 70 -10.73 22.65 -2.81
C ILE A 70 -10.60 21.45 -1.87
N ALA A 71 -10.82 20.25 -2.42
CA ALA A 71 -10.57 18.98 -1.73
C ALA A 71 -9.27 18.37 -2.26
N ILE A 72 -8.39 17.98 -1.34
CA ILE A 72 -7.05 17.44 -1.62
C ILE A 72 -6.89 16.18 -0.76
N ASN A 73 -6.52 15.06 -1.38
CA ASN A 73 -6.09 13.88 -0.63
C ASN A 73 -4.56 13.93 -0.51
N CYS A 74 -4.04 14.00 0.71
CA CYS A 74 -2.60 14.14 0.98
C CYS A 74 -1.81 12.86 0.65
N GLY A 75 -2.38 11.67 0.87
CA GLY A 75 -1.74 10.38 0.52
C GLY A 75 -1.63 10.12 -0.99
N SER A 76 -2.40 10.82 -1.81
CA SER A 76 -2.39 10.70 -3.27
C SER A 76 -1.33 11.55 -3.97
N ILE A 77 -0.72 12.52 -3.27
CA ILE A 77 0.28 13.43 -3.82
C ILE A 77 1.68 12.96 -3.38
N PRO A 78 2.63 12.75 -4.32
CA PRO A 78 4.01 12.41 -3.96
C PRO A 78 4.64 13.41 -2.99
N GLU A 79 5.37 12.93 -1.98
CA GLU A 79 6.08 13.75 -0.99
C GLU A 79 6.96 14.84 -1.64
N GLY A 80 7.65 14.51 -2.74
CA GLY A 80 8.50 15.48 -3.45
C GLY A 80 7.75 16.62 -4.15
N THR A 81 6.42 16.53 -4.33
CA THR A 81 5.61 17.54 -5.03
C THR A 81 4.54 18.19 -4.15
N ILE A 82 4.18 17.60 -3.00
CA ILE A 82 3.11 18.11 -2.12
C ILE A 82 3.32 19.57 -1.68
N ASP A 83 4.56 19.96 -1.35
CA ASP A 83 4.91 21.35 -1.00
C ASP A 83 4.65 22.32 -2.18
N SER A 84 4.95 21.89 -3.41
CA SER A 84 4.73 22.68 -4.63
C SER A 84 3.25 22.81 -4.96
N GLU A 85 2.45 21.75 -4.78
CA GLU A 85 1.01 21.80 -5.02
C GLU A 85 0.27 22.63 -3.96
N LEU A 86 0.59 22.47 -2.67
CA LEU A 86 -0.05 23.22 -1.58
C LEU A 86 0.35 24.70 -1.56
N PHE A 87 1.66 25.00 -1.59
CA PHE A 87 2.18 26.34 -1.35
C PHE A 87 2.61 27.07 -2.63
N GLY A 88 2.71 26.36 -3.76
CA GLY A 88 3.18 26.94 -5.02
C GLY A 88 4.69 27.07 -5.08
N HIS A 89 5.21 27.42 -6.26
CA HIS A 89 6.65 27.52 -6.50
C HIS A 89 7.01 28.67 -7.43
N GLU A 90 8.23 29.18 -7.29
CA GLU A 90 8.84 30.12 -8.24
C GLU A 90 9.59 29.37 -9.35
N LYS A 91 9.78 30.04 -10.50
CA LYS A 91 10.50 29.47 -11.64
C LYS A 91 11.94 29.10 -11.25
N GLY A 92 12.35 27.87 -11.56
CA GLY A 92 13.68 27.35 -11.23
C GLY A 92 13.85 26.79 -9.82
N SER A 93 12.79 26.70 -9.02
CA SER A 93 12.86 26.18 -7.63
C SER A 93 13.27 24.70 -7.51
N PHE A 94 13.04 23.90 -8.56
CA PHE A 94 13.44 22.49 -8.65
C PHE A 94 13.58 22.07 -10.12
N THR A 95 14.13 20.88 -10.38
CA THR A 95 14.29 20.32 -11.73
C THR A 95 12.94 20.08 -12.40
N GLY A 96 12.60 20.90 -13.39
CA GLY A 96 11.29 20.88 -14.08
C GLY A 96 10.39 22.09 -13.78
N ALA A 97 10.77 22.98 -12.87
CA ALA A 97 10.07 24.24 -12.59
C ALA A 97 10.31 25.29 -13.69
N HIS A 98 9.83 25.03 -14.91
CA HIS A 98 10.01 25.92 -16.08
C HIS A 98 9.25 27.25 -15.97
N GLU A 99 8.16 27.26 -15.21
CA GLU A 99 7.30 28.41 -14.92
C GLU A 99 7.04 28.48 -13.40
N ALA A 100 6.41 29.57 -12.94
CA ALA A 100 5.97 29.70 -11.56
C ALA A 100 4.48 29.30 -11.45
N ARG A 101 4.14 28.47 -10.46
CA ARG A 101 2.76 28.00 -10.25
C ARG A 101 2.20 28.46 -8.90
N LYS A 102 0.91 28.83 -8.89
CA LYS A 102 0.15 29.14 -7.67
C LYS A 102 -0.19 27.84 -6.95
N GLY A 103 0.02 27.79 -5.64
CA GLY A 103 -0.40 26.65 -4.81
C GLY A 103 -1.84 26.77 -4.36
N TYR A 104 -2.44 25.67 -3.91
CA TYR A 104 -3.83 25.65 -3.44
C TYR A 104 -4.13 26.69 -2.35
N PHE A 105 -3.18 26.98 -1.45
CA PHE A 105 -3.35 28.04 -0.43
C PHE A 105 -3.43 29.45 -1.01
N GLU A 106 -2.85 29.72 -2.19
CA GLU A 106 -2.98 31.00 -2.89
C GLU A 106 -4.32 31.09 -3.64
N VAL A 107 -4.73 30.01 -4.32
CA VAL A 107 -5.95 29.99 -5.14
C VAL A 107 -7.22 30.01 -4.26
N THR A 108 -7.21 29.30 -3.12
CA THR A 108 -8.37 29.15 -2.23
C THR A 108 -8.55 30.31 -1.24
N ASN A 109 -7.83 31.43 -1.38
CA ASN A 109 -7.91 32.56 -0.46
C ASN A 109 -9.35 33.08 -0.28
N GLY A 110 -9.81 33.25 0.96
CA GLY A 110 -11.20 33.57 1.29
C GLY A 110 -12.18 32.38 1.24
N GLY A 111 -11.68 31.17 0.98
CA GLY A 111 -12.45 29.93 0.81
C GLY A 111 -12.16 28.87 1.88
N THR A 112 -12.27 27.59 1.50
CA THR A 112 -12.04 26.44 2.38
C THR A 112 -11.23 25.36 1.69
N ILE A 113 -10.13 24.93 2.31
CA ILE A 113 -9.38 23.74 1.88
C ILE A 113 -9.78 22.56 2.76
N PHE A 114 -10.13 21.45 2.11
CA PHE A 114 -10.31 20.14 2.72
C PHE A 114 -9.08 19.27 2.46
N LEU A 115 -8.41 18.85 3.54
CA LEU A 115 -7.24 17.98 3.52
C LEU A 115 -7.65 16.57 4.00
N ASP A 116 -7.91 15.64 3.08
CA ASP A 116 -8.16 14.23 3.42
C ASP A 116 -6.84 13.47 3.59
N GLU A 117 -6.86 12.45 4.44
CA GLU A 117 -5.70 11.63 4.79
C GLU A 117 -4.51 12.46 5.32
N ILE A 118 -4.80 13.47 6.15
CA ILE A 118 -3.78 14.39 6.73
C ILE A 118 -2.66 13.66 7.52
N GLY A 119 -2.94 12.47 8.04
CA GLY A 119 -1.97 11.64 8.76
C GLY A 119 -0.83 11.10 7.90
N GLU A 120 -0.99 11.11 6.56
CA GLU A 120 0.03 10.72 5.58
C GLU A 120 0.90 11.91 5.11
N MET A 121 0.67 13.12 5.63
CA MET A 121 1.42 14.31 5.23
C MET A 121 2.87 14.27 5.75
N PRO A 122 3.90 14.56 4.93
CA PRO A 122 5.29 14.62 5.36
C PRO A 122 5.57 15.66 6.47
N LEU A 123 6.48 15.36 7.40
CA LEU A 123 6.82 16.24 8.54
C LEU A 123 7.25 17.67 8.14
N GLY A 124 7.94 17.81 7.00
CA GLY A 124 8.31 19.13 6.46
C GLY A 124 7.09 19.96 6.03
N THR A 125 6.15 19.32 5.34
CA THR A 125 4.88 19.92 4.91
C THR A 125 3.97 20.23 6.10
N GLN A 126 3.94 19.37 7.12
CA GLN A 126 3.24 19.62 8.39
C GLN A 126 3.71 20.93 9.05
N ALA A 127 5.02 21.20 9.07
CA ALA A 127 5.58 22.43 9.63
C ALA A 127 5.14 23.69 8.86
N ARG A 128 5.01 23.61 7.53
CA ARG A 128 4.49 24.72 6.70
C ARG A 128 2.98 24.91 6.92
N LEU A 129 2.22 23.82 7.03
CA LEU A 129 0.78 23.86 7.30
C LEU A 129 0.48 24.51 8.66
N LEU A 130 1.26 24.20 9.69
CA LEU A 130 1.16 24.84 11.00
C LEU A 130 1.27 26.37 10.90
N ARG A 131 2.27 26.88 10.16
CA ARG A 131 2.45 28.32 9.94
C ARG A 131 1.22 28.98 9.29
N VAL A 132 0.56 28.30 8.35
CA VAL A 132 -0.70 28.79 7.75
C VAL A 132 -1.83 28.81 8.79
N LEU A 133 -1.97 27.74 9.58
CA LEU A 133 -3.02 27.63 10.60
C LEU A 133 -2.85 28.63 11.76
N GLU A 134 -1.63 29.02 12.09
CA GLU A 134 -1.33 29.97 13.16
C GLU A 134 -1.38 31.42 12.70
N ASN A 135 -0.69 31.74 11.59
CA ASN A 135 -0.41 33.11 11.17
C ASN A 135 -1.12 33.53 9.87
N GLY A 136 -1.79 32.61 9.18
CA GLY A 136 -2.32 32.85 7.83
C GLY A 136 -1.22 33.07 6.80
N GLU A 137 0.00 32.55 7.03
CA GLU A 137 1.19 32.85 6.23
C GLU A 137 1.86 31.59 5.65
N PHE A 138 2.33 31.68 4.41
CA PHE A 138 3.18 30.68 3.77
C PHE A 138 4.27 31.32 2.91
N ILE A 139 5.21 30.50 2.43
CA ILE A 139 6.27 30.90 1.50
C ILE A 139 6.30 29.86 0.37
N LYS A 140 6.34 30.33 -0.88
CA LYS A 140 6.46 29.47 -2.08
C LYS A 140 7.78 28.70 -2.08
N VAL A 141 7.79 27.50 -2.65
CA VAL A 141 9.03 26.74 -2.86
C VAL A 141 9.98 27.55 -3.75
N GLY A 142 11.21 27.75 -3.29
CA GLY A 142 12.23 28.59 -3.93
C GLY A 142 12.13 30.09 -3.66
N SER A 143 11.08 30.57 -2.96
CA SER A 143 10.93 31.99 -2.62
C SER A 143 11.40 32.30 -1.20
N SER A 144 11.69 33.57 -0.94
CA SER A 144 11.86 34.15 0.41
C SER A 144 10.69 35.08 0.80
N LYS A 145 9.73 35.31 -0.10
CA LYS A 145 8.62 36.24 0.12
C LYS A 145 7.49 35.55 0.87
N VAL A 146 7.13 36.12 2.02
CA VAL A 146 5.95 35.73 2.80
C VAL A 146 4.69 36.14 2.05
N GLN A 147 3.75 35.21 1.92
CA GLN A 147 2.41 35.42 1.37
C GLN A 147 1.36 35.19 2.46
N LYS A 148 0.28 35.98 2.42
CA LYS A 148 -0.85 35.88 3.34
C LYS A 148 -2.05 35.25 2.65
N THR A 149 -2.78 34.40 3.37
CA THR A 149 -4.02 33.78 2.92
C THR A 149 -5.00 33.59 4.07
N ASP A 150 -6.28 33.80 3.79
CA ASP A 150 -7.40 33.67 4.72
C ASP A 150 -8.24 32.44 4.33
N VAL A 151 -7.65 31.26 4.51
CA VAL A 151 -8.23 29.94 4.18
C VAL A 151 -8.72 29.26 5.44
N ARG A 152 -9.98 28.82 5.45
CA ARG A 152 -10.43 27.86 6.46
C ARG A 152 -9.91 26.46 6.11
N VAL A 153 -9.32 25.77 7.09
CA VAL A 153 -8.86 24.39 6.92
C VAL A 153 -9.80 23.42 7.61
N VAL A 154 -10.23 22.39 6.86
CA VAL A 154 -10.92 21.21 7.38
C VAL A 154 -10.04 20.00 7.07
N ALA A 155 -9.62 19.25 8.08
CA ALA A 155 -8.78 18.07 7.89
C ALA A 155 -9.59 16.79 8.12
N ALA A 156 -9.19 15.69 7.49
CA ALA A 156 -9.75 14.37 7.72
C ALA A 156 -8.67 13.29 7.80
N THR A 157 -8.94 12.25 8.60
CA THR A 157 -8.03 11.13 8.81
C THR A 157 -8.77 9.83 9.14
N ASN A 158 -8.18 8.70 8.75
CA ASN A 158 -8.51 7.34 9.19
C ASN A 158 -7.50 6.76 10.19
N VAL A 159 -6.32 7.39 10.36
CA VAL A 159 -5.29 6.95 11.30
C VAL A 159 -5.43 7.69 12.64
N ASN A 160 -4.99 7.05 13.73
CA ASN A 160 -4.93 7.69 15.04
C ASN A 160 -3.74 8.65 15.09
N LEU A 161 -4.01 9.96 14.99
CA LEU A 161 -2.96 10.98 15.00
C LEU A 161 -2.16 11.01 16.31
N MET A 162 -2.76 10.71 17.47
CA MET A 162 -2.00 10.64 18.72
C MET A 162 -0.93 9.55 18.67
N LYS A 163 -1.26 8.37 18.12
CA LYS A 163 -0.27 7.32 17.91
C LYS A 163 0.82 7.75 16.92
N ASN A 164 0.45 8.46 15.85
CA ASN A 164 1.45 9.00 14.92
C ASN A 164 2.33 10.09 15.57
N VAL A 165 1.85 10.83 16.58
CA VAL A 165 2.66 11.76 17.38
C VAL A 165 3.64 10.99 18.26
N GLU A 166 3.19 9.95 18.97
CA GLU A 166 4.04 9.05 19.77
C GLU A 166 5.12 8.35 18.92
N GLU A 167 4.77 7.94 17.70
CA GLU A 167 5.69 7.35 16.71
C GLU A 167 6.57 8.38 15.97
N GLY A 168 6.47 9.68 16.27
CA GLY A 168 7.25 10.75 15.65
C GLY A 168 6.92 11.04 14.17
N LYS A 169 5.82 10.48 13.64
CA LYS A 169 5.34 10.65 12.26
C LYS A 169 4.45 11.88 12.08
N PHE A 170 3.87 12.39 13.16
CA PHE A 170 3.03 13.57 13.15
C PHE A 170 3.47 14.55 14.24
N ARG A 171 3.39 15.86 13.98
CA ARG A 171 3.77 16.87 14.96
C ARG A 171 2.65 17.11 15.97
N GLU A 172 3.02 17.17 17.25
CA GLU A 172 2.10 17.45 18.36
C GLU A 172 1.45 18.84 18.25
N ASP A 173 2.22 19.86 17.88
CA ASP A 173 1.73 21.24 17.69
C ASP A 173 0.62 21.33 16.63
N LEU A 174 0.84 20.71 15.47
CA LEU A 174 -0.13 20.61 14.40
C LEU A 174 -1.38 19.81 14.82
N TYR A 175 -1.22 18.75 15.61
CA TYR A 175 -2.35 17.97 16.12
C TYR A 175 -3.30 18.86 16.95
N TYR A 176 -2.79 19.59 17.95
CA TYR A 176 -3.65 20.46 18.78
C TYR A 176 -4.26 21.61 17.97
N ARG A 177 -3.55 22.14 16.96
CA ARG A 177 -4.09 23.20 16.09
C ARG A 177 -5.17 22.71 15.11
N LEU A 178 -5.14 21.44 14.70
CA LEU A 178 -6.19 20.83 13.87
C LEU A 178 -7.37 20.31 14.70
N SER A 179 -7.10 19.71 15.86
CA SER A 179 -8.08 19.04 16.72
C SER A 179 -8.88 20.01 17.61
N THR A 180 -9.08 21.26 17.17
CA THR A 180 -9.86 22.26 17.93
C THR A 180 -11.35 21.91 17.98
N VAL A 181 -11.89 21.31 16.91
CA VAL A 181 -13.21 20.66 16.92
C VAL A 181 -13.10 19.27 16.27
N PRO A 182 -13.07 18.18 17.05
CA PRO A 182 -13.09 16.83 16.51
C PRO A 182 -14.52 16.42 16.10
N ILE A 183 -14.67 15.84 14.92
CA ILE A 183 -15.93 15.24 14.43
C ILE A 183 -15.66 13.77 14.10
N TYR A 184 -16.19 12.87 14.92
CA TYR A 184 -16.12 11.44 14.66
C TYR A 184 -17.24 11.01 13.70
N VAL A 185 -16.85 10.40 12.58
CA VAL A 185 -17.76 9.80 11.59
C VAL A 185 -17.81 8.29 11.85
N PRO A 186 -18.92 7.76 12.39
CA PRO A 186 -18.99 6.35 12.80
C PRO A 186 -18.86 5.41 11.60
N PRO A 187 -18.15 4.29 11.72
CA PRO A 187 -18.09 3.26 10.68
C PRO A 187 -19.46 2.59 10.50
N LEU A 188 -19.65 1.97 9.35
CA LEU A 188 -20.95 1.47 8.87
C LEU A 188 -21.60 0.47 9.84
N ARG A 189 -20.80 -0.43 10.42
CA ARG A 189 -21.21 -1.40 11.46
C ARG A 189 -21.79 -0.77 12.74
N GLU A 190 -21.42 0.46 13.07
CA GLU A 190 -21.92 1.20 14.25
C GLU A 190 -23.20 2.00 13.94
N ARG A 191 -23.71 1.91 12.70
CA ARG A 191 -24.92 2.63 12.26
C ARG A 191 -26.19 1.77 12.24
N GLY A 192 -26.10 0.47 12.54
CA GLY A 192 -27.26 -0.42 12.64
C GLY A 192 -28.04 -0.53 11.32
N GLU A 193 -29.33 -0.20 11.34
CA GLU A 193 -30.24 -0.32 10.19
C GLU A 193 -29.90 0.60 9.00
N ASP A 194 -29.02 1.59 9.18
CA ASP A 194 -28.55 2.47 8.10
C ASP A 194 -27.93 1.69 6.92
N ILE A 195 -27.38 0.49 7.18
CA ILE A 195 -26.83 -0.40 6.14
C ILE A 195 -27.90 -0.80 5.13
N GLU A 196 -29.12 -1.12 5.59
CA GLU A 196 -30.24 -1.46 4.69
C GLU A 196 -30.72 -0.26 3.88
N LEU A 197 -30.79 0.92 4.50
CA LEU A 197 -31.21 2.16 3.83
C LEU A 197 -30.23 2.53 2.72
N LEU A 198 -28.93 2.41 2.99
CA LEU A 198 -27.86 2.58 2.01
C LEU A 198 -27.95 1.53 0.88
N PHE A 199 -28.15 0.25 1.22
CA PHE A 199 -28.31 -0.82 0.23
C PHE A 199 -29.47 -0.51 -0.73
N ARG A 200 -30.67 -0.23 -0.19
CA ARG A 200 -31.87 0.07 -0.99
C ARG A 200 -31.66 1.28 -1.90
N LYS A 201 -30.99 2.33 -1.41
CA LYS A 201 -30.68 3.53 -2.21
C LYS A 201 -29.72 3.20 -3.34
N PHE A 202 -28.60 2.53 -3.07
CA PHE A 202 -27.65 2.14 -4.11
C PHE A 202 -28.27 1.18 -5.13
N ALA A 203 -29.10 0.24 -4.70
CA ALA A 203 -29.81 -0.67 -5.61
C ALA A 203 -30.74 0.09 -6.57
N SER A 204 -31.43 1.12 -6.07
CA SER A 204 -32.24 2.02 -6.90
C SER A 204 -31.40 2.86 -7.86
N ASP A 205 -30.29 3.44 -7.38
CA ASP A 205 -29.40 4.30 -8.18
C ASP A 205 -28.74 3.52 -9.33
N PHE A 206 -28.32 2.29 -9.06
CA PHE A 206 -27.74 1.41 -10.08
C PHE A 206 -28.78 0.82 -11.02
N ALA A 207 -29.99 0.54 -10.54
CA ALA A 207 -31.12 0.15 -11.40
C ALA A 207 -31.43 1.23 -12.44
N GLU A 208 -31.51 2.50 -12.02
CA GLU A 208 -31.72 3.63 -12.93
C GLU A 208 -30.53 3.81 -13.88
N LYS A 209 -29.29 3.83 -13.37
CA LYS A 209 -28.05 3.99 -14.15
C LYS A 209 -27.88 2.92 -15.24
N TYR A 210 -28.15 1.66 -14.91
CA TYR A 210 -27.96 0.51 -15.81
C TYR A 210 -29.25 0.07 -16.52
N LYS A 211 -30.38 0.74 -16.28
CA LYS A 211 -31.71 0.41 -16.81
C LYS A 211 -32.16 -1.03 -16.50
N VAL A 212 -31.74 -1.55 -15.35
CA VAL A 212 -32.16 -2.86 -14.81
C VAL A 212 -33.22 -2.66 -13.73
N LYS A 213 -33.81 -3.75 -13.21
CA LYS A 213 -34.73 -3.65 -12.06
C LYS A 213 -33.93 -3.58 -10.76
N PRO A 214 -34.40 -2.84 -9.74
CA PRO A 214 -33.72 -2.76 -8.45
C PRO A 214 -33.69 -4.12 -7.77
N ILE A 215 -32.52 -4.47 -7.23
CA ILE A 215 -32.32 -5.68 -6.42
C ILE A 215 -32.86 -5.47 -5.00
N THR A 216 -33.45 -6.53 -4.45
CA THR A 216 -33.93 -6.62 -3.07
C THR A 216 -33.20 -7.75 -2.33
N LEU A 217 -33.19 -7.70 -1.01
CA LEU A 217 -32.61 -8.73 -0.14
C LEU A 217 -33.72 -9.50 0.57
N THR A 218 -33.58 -10.82 0.69
CA THR A 218 -34.36 -11.61 1.65
C THR A 218 -33.98 -11.25 3.10
N ASP A 219 -34.79 -11.64 4.08
CA ASP A 219 -34.52 -11.31 5.48
C ASP A 219 -33.27 -12.02 6.04
N GLU A 220 -32.92 -13.20 5.51
CA GLU A 220 -31.67 -13.90 5.81
C GLU A 220 -30.46 -13.14 5.22
N ALA A 221 -30.61 -12.59 4.01
CA ALA A 221 -29.57 -11.80 3.37
C ALA A 221 -29.35 -10.45 4.08
N LYS A 222 -30.41 -9.76 4.53
CA LYS A 222 -30.31 -8.59 5.42
C LYS A 222 -29.58 -8.94 6.72
N SER A 223 -29.92 -10.07 7.33
CA SER A 223 -29.30 -10.55 8.56
C SER A 223 -27.81 -10.87 8.39
N LEU A 224 -27.39 -11.34 7.22
CA LEU A 224 -25.96 -11.50 6.87
C LEU A 224 -25.28 -10.14 6.67
N LEU A 225 -25.93 -9.22 5.95
CA LEU A 225 -25.45 -7.86 5.70
C LEU A 225 -25.16 -7.12 7.03
N LEU A 226 -26.09 -7.15 7.98
CA LEU A 226 -25.95 -6.50 9.30
C LEU A 226 -24.84 -7.08 10.18
N LYS A 227 -24.47 -8.35 9.98
CA LYS A 227 -23.38 -9.03 10.72
C LYS A 227 -22.00 -8.76 10.14
N TYR A 228 -21.91 -8.37 8.87
CA TYR A 228 -20.63 -8.18 8.18
C TYR A 228 -19.95 -6.86 8.60
N ARG A 229 -18.63 -6.88 8.82
CA ARG A 229 -17.89 -5.75 9.42
C ARG A 229 -17.80 -4.52 8.52
N PHE A 230 -17.83 -4.71 7.20
CA PHE A 230 -17.55 -3.70 6.17
C PHE A 230 -16.27 -2.87 6.42
N PRO A 231 -15.07 -3.47 6.34
CA PRO A 231 -13.80 -2.72 6.47
C PRO A 231 -13.68 -1.53 5.51
N GLY A 232 -14.23 -1.61 4.29
CA GLY A 232 -14.29 -0.48 3.35
C GLY A 232 -15.56 0.38 3.47
N ASN A 233 -16.35 0.19 4.53
CA ASN A 233 -17.52 0.99 4.89
C ASN A 233 -18.49 1.20 3.70
N ILE A 234 -18.99 2.42 3.51
CA ILE A 234 -19.98 2.77 2.47
C ILE A 234 -19.41 2.51 1.06
N ARG A 235 -18.10 2.69 0.86
CA ARG A 235 -17.43 2.42 -0.41
C ARG A 235 -17.51 0.93 -0.77
N GLN A 236 -17.27 0.04 0.20
CA GLN A 236 -17.41 -1.41 0.01
C GLN A 236 -18.87 -1.82 -0.23
N LEU A 237 -19.82 -1.29 0.56
CA LEU A 237 -21.24 -1.56 0.35
C LEU A 237 -21.71 -1.10 -1.03
N LYS A 238 -21.32 0.10 -1.48
CA LYS A 238 -21.64 0.60 -2.81
C LYS A 238 -21.10 -0.30 -3.92
N ASN A 239 -19.83 -0.70 -3.83
CA ASN A 239 -19.20 -1.59 -4.81
C ASN A 239 -19.88 -2.97 -4.84
N LEU A 240 -20.25 -3.51 -3.68
CA LEU A 240 -20.97 -4.78 -3.55
C LEU A 240 -22.34 -4.71 -4.26
N VAL A 241 -23.12 -3.67 -4.01
CA VAL A 241 -24.44 -3.47 -4.66
C VAL A 241 -24.30 -3.24 -6.17
N GLU A 242 -23.26 -2.52 -6.61
CA GLU A 242 -22.95 -2.32 -8.03
C GLU A 242 -22.61 -3.64 -8.74
N GLN A 243 -21.75 -4.46 -8.12
CA GLN A 243 -21.39 -5.78 -8.63
C GLN A 243 -22.59 -6.70 -8.75
N ILE A 244 -23.44 -6.79 -7.72
CA ILE A 244 -24.64 -7.65 -7.77
C ILE A 244 -25.61 -7.16 -8.86
N SER A 245 -25.86 -5.85 -8.95
CA SER A 245 -26.77 -5.25 -9.94
C SER A 245 -26.33 -5.48 -11.40
N VAL A 246 -25.02 -5.58 -11.65
CA VAL A 246 -24.46 -5.82 -13.00
C VAL A 246 -24.33 -7.33 -13.31
N LEU A 247 -23.93 -8.15 -12.34
CA LEU A 247 -23.63 -9.57 -12.56
C LEU A 247 -24.83 -10.50 -12.40
N SER A 248 -25.94 -10.04 -11.83
CA SER A 248 -27.17 -10.83 -11.63
C SER A 248 -28.41 -10.16 -12.25
N PRO A 249 -28.45 -9.85 -13.57
CA PRO A 249 -29.55 -9.10 -14.19
C PRO A 249 -30.91 -9.84 -14.16
N GLU A 250 -30.91 -11.17 -14.04
CA GLU A 250 -32.12 -11.99 -13.98
C GLU A 250 -32.69 -12.12 -12.55
N VAL A 251 -31.82 -12.09 -11.54
CA VAL A 251 -32.16 -12.35 -10.14
C VAL A 251 -32.42 -11.03 -9.40
N LYS A 252 -33.69 -10.82 -9.04
CA LYS A 252 -34.16 -9.55 -8.44
C LYS A 252 -34.15 -9.59 -6.92
N GLU A 253 -34.25 -10.78 -6.34
CA GLU A 253 -34.27 -11.01 -4.91
C GLU A 253 -33.06 -11.88 -4.56
N ILE A 254 -32.13 -11.31 -3.79
CA ILE A 254 -30.83 -11.89 -3.49
C ILE A 254 -30.95 -12.64 -2.16
N ASP A 255 -30.70 -13.94 -2.19
CA ASP A 255 -30.71 -14.81 -1.02
C ASP A 255 -29.37 -14.75 -0.25
N TYR A 256 -29.35 -15.45 0.89
CA TYR A 256 -28.16 -15.60 1.72
C TYR A 256 -26.95 -16.14 0.94
N HIS A 257 -27.15 -17.19 0.13
CA HIS A 257 -26.06 -17.90 -0.54
C HIS A 257 -25.45 -17.11 -1.70
N GLN A 258 -26.25 -16.30 -2.40
CA GLN A 258 -25.81 -15.41 -3.45
C GLN A 258 -25.07 -14.21 -2.84
N LEU A 259 -25.59 -13.59 -1.79
CA LEU A 259 -24.88 -12.50 -1.09
C LEU A 259 -23.54 -12.98 -0.52
N GLN A 260 -23.48 -14.19 0.04
CA GLN A 260 -22.25 -14.79 0.57
C GLN A 260 -21.16 -15.02 -0.50
N LYS A 261 -21.51 -15.17 -1.79
CA LYS A 261 -20.54 -15.29 -2.88
C LYS A 261 -19.83 -13.97 -3.22
N TYR A 262 -20.51 -12.84 -3.01
CA TYR A 262 -19.98 -11.50 -3.31
C TYR A 262 -19.31 -10.83 -2.11
N LEU A 263 -19.68 -11.22 -0.88
CA LEU A 263 -18.95 -10.79 0.31
C LEU A 263 -17.55 -11.44 0.31
N PRO A 264 -16.47 -10.65 0.42
CA PRO A 264 -15.15 -11.21 0.66
C PRO A 264 -15.21 -12.08 1.93
N LYS A 265 -14.65 -13.29 1.85
CA LYS A 265 -14.34 -14.03 3.07
C LYS A 265 -13.28 -13.20 3.79
N ASP A 266 -13.68 -12.53 4.88
CA ASP A 266 -12.73 -11.86 5.75
C ASP A 266 -11.68 -12.91 6.14
N SER A 267 -10.43 -12.68 5.74
CA SER A 267 -9.31 -13.52 6.10
C SER A 267 -9.06 -13.37 7.60
N LEU A 268 -9.85 -14.09 8.39
CA LEU A 268 -9.62 -14.44 9.79
C LEU A 268 -8.42 -15.42 9.90
N LEU A 269 -7.34 -15.13 9.16
CA LEU A 269 -6.03 -15.59 9.53
C LEU A 269 -5.79 -15.06 10.95
N PRO A 270 -5.34 -15.90 11.89
CA PRO A 270 -5.18 -15.50 13.28
C PRO A 270 -4.30 -14.25 13.33
N ALA A 271 -4.85 -13.17 13.88
CA ALA A 271 -4.14 -11.91 13.97
C ALA A 271 -2.86 -12.12 14.80
N LEU A 272 -1.70 -11.82 14.20
CA LEU A 272 -0.43 -11.80 14.91
C LEU A 272 -0.57 -10.83 16.09
N TYR A 273 -0.62 -11.39 17.30
CA TYR A 273 -0.79 -10.64 18.53
C TYR A 273 0.51 -9.89 18.79
N LYS A 274 0.60 -8.65 18.29
CA LYS A 274 1.79 -7.82 18.43
C LYS A 274 1.82 -7.23 19.84
N SER A 275 2.15 -8.07 20.82
CA SER A 275 2.51 -7.65 22.17
C SER A 275 3.81 -6.85 22.11
N GLU A 276 3.73 -5.56 22.42
CA GLU A 276 4.92 -4.73 22.56
C GLU A 276 5.73 -5.14 23.80
N SER A 277 7.06 -5.03 23.69
CA SER A 277 8.02 -5.06 24.81
C SER A 277 8.16 -6.33 25.65
N SER A 278 8.59 -7.44 25.04
CA SER A 278 9.81 -8.16 25.51
C SER A 278 10.25 -9.26 24.54
N GLU A 279 11.56 -9.40 24.37
CA GLU A 279 12.26 -10.57 23.82
C GLU A 279 12.12 -10.90 22.31
N ASN A 280 13.16 -10.49 21.56
CA ASN A 280 13.57 -11.05 20.25
C ASN A 280 14.03 -12.52 20.33
N ILE A 281 13.54 -13.30 21.30
CA ILE A 281 13.92 -14.68 21.56
C ILE A 281 13.04 -15.62 20.73
N SER A 282 11.71 -15.44 20.74
CA SER A 282 10.80 -16.36 20.04
C SER A 282 11.04 -16.46 18.52
N GLU A 283 11.21 -15.34 17.80
CA GLU A 283 11.49 -15.37 16.35
C GLU A 283 12.87 -15.98 16.05
N ARG A 284 13.88 -15.72 16.90
CA ARG A 284 15.20 -16.33 16.77
C ARG A 284 15.16 -17.82 17.05
N ASP A 285 14.45 -18.26 18.09
CA ASP A 285 14.34 -19.67 18.46
C ASP A 285 13.57 -20.48 17.41
N ILE A 286 12.52 -19.91 16.80
CA ILE A 286 11.85 -20.50 15.65
C ILE A 286 12.82 -20.62 14.46
N LEU A 287 13.57 -19.56 14.14
CA LEU A 287 14.55 -19.59 13.05
C LEU A 287 15.70 -20.58 13.32
N TYR A 288 16.20 -20.65 14.55
CA TYR A 288 17.21 -21.61 14.96
C TYR A 288 16.69 -23.04 14.92
N LYS A 289 15.44 -23.28 15.30
CA LYS A 289 14.81 -24.60 15.20
C LYS A 289 14.70 -25.06 13.75
N VAL A 290 14.19 -24.20 12.85
CA VAL A 290 14.12 -24.48 11.41
C VAL A 290 15.53 -24.74 10.82
N LEU A 291 16.51 -23.91 11.16
CA LEU A 291 17.91 -24.11 10.70
C LEU A 291 18.54 -25.40 11.26
N PHE A 292 18.15 -25.83 12.47
CA PHE A 292 18.63 -27.08 13.06
C PHE A 292 17.98 -28.31 12.42
N GLU A 293 16.68 -28.24 12.12
CA GLU A 293 15.93 -29.25 11.35
C GLU A 293 16.54 -29.38 9.95
N MET A 294 16.66 -28.29 9.17
CA MET A 294 17.33 -28.32 7.86
C MET A 294 18.76 -28.89 7.91
N ARG A 295 19.52 -28.62 8.98
CA ARG A 295 20.86 -29.17 9.16
C ARG A 295 20.84 -30.69 9.44
N LYS A 296 19.83 -31.20 10.15
CA LYS A 296 19.62 -32.64 10.33
C LYS A 296 19.35 -33.29 8.98
N ASP A 297 18.39 -32.75 8.22
CA ASP A 297 17.96 -33.30 6.94
C ASP A 297 19.11 -33.33 5.90
N VAL A 298 19.92 -32.26 5.83
CA VAL A 298 21.11 -32.21 4.97
C VAL A 298 22.17 -33.25 5.37
N ASN A 299 22.33 -33.55 6.65
CA ASN A 299 23.25 -34.60 7.11
C ASN A 299 22.71 -36.01 6.83
N GLU A 300 21.39 -36.19 6.93
CA GLU A 300 20.68 -37.43 6.64
C GLU A 300 20.74 -37.74 5.13
N LEU A 301 20.48 -36.74 4.28
CA LEU A 301 20.71 -36.80 2.82
C LEU A 301 22.16 -37.11 2.46
N LYS A 302 23.15 -36.46 3.11
CA LYS A 302 24.57 -36.79 2.90
C LYS A 302 24.88 -38.24 3.24
N LYS A 303 24.31 -38.79 4.31
CA LYS A 303 24.48 -40.19 4.70
C LYS A 303 23.92 -41.14 3.63
N ILE A 304 22.69 -40.89 3.17
CA ILE A 304 22.04 -41.69 2.11
C ILE A 304 22.84 -41.65 0.80
N VAL A 305 23.34 -40.48 0.38
CA VAL A 305 24.18 -40.35 -0.82
C VAL A 305 25.50 -41.12 -0.68
N LEU A 306 26.12 -41.10 0.49
CA LEU A 306 27.39 -41.77 0.77
C LEU A 306 27.22 -43.30 0.91
N GLU A 307 26.07 -43.78 1.39
CA GLU A 307 25.71 -45.20 1.40
C GLU A 307 25.36 -45.71 -0.02
N ASN A 308 24.59 -44.94 -0.81
CA ASN A 308 24.29 -45.25 -2.21
C ASN A 308 25.53 -45.29 -3.11
N ALA A 309 26.53 -44.43 -2.84
CA ALA A 309 27.81 -44.45 -3.56
C ALA A 309 28.61 -45.75 -3.33
N ASN A 310 28.38 -46.43 -2.20
CA ASN A 310 29.07 -47.67 -1.84
C ASN A 310 28.31 -48.95 -2.24
N ASN A 311 26.97 -48.94 -2.29
CA ASN A 311 26.15 -50.10 -2.68
C ASN A 311 24.93 -49.69 -3.54
N PRO A 312 25.04 -49.67 -4.88
CA PRO A 312 23.95 -49.24 -5.78
C PRO A 312 22.66 -50.08 -5.71
N SER A 313 22.73 -51.31 -5.19
CA SER A 313 21.62 -52.27 -5.16
C SER A 313 20.65 -52.11 -3.98
N GLN A 314 20.92 -51.22 -3.01
CA GLN A 314 20.03 -50.96 -1.86
C GLN A 314 19.24 -49.64 -1.93
N ALA A 315 19.53 -48.78 -2.92
CA ALA A 315 18.94 -47.44 -3.04
C ALA A 315 17.40 -47.43 -3.03
N ALA A 316 16.76 -48.40 -3.67
CA ALA A 316 15.28 -48.51 -3.74
C ALA A 316 14.62 -48.89 -2.40
N GLN A 317 15.39 -49.43 -1.44
CA GLN A 317 14.89 -49.82 -0.12
C GLN A 317 15.02 -48.65 0.86
N ILE A 318 16.12 -47.90 0.79
CA ILE A 318 16.42 -46.74 1.64
C ILE A 318 15.42 -45.58 1.41
N VAL A 319 15.03 -45.31 0.15
CA VAL A 319 13.98 -44.32 -0.18
C VAL A 319 12.63 -44.70 0.44
N LYS A 320 12.36 -46.00 0.59
CA LYS A 320 11.10 -46.52 1.12
C LYS A 320 11.04 -46.53 2.65
N GLU A 321 12.19 -46.57 3.32
CA GLU A 321 12.30 -46.49 4.78
C GLU A 321 12.31 -45.03 5.29
N ASN A 322 12.59 -44.05 4.42
CA ASN A 322 12.68 -42.62 4.77
C ASN A 322 11.67 -41.77 3.95
N SER A 323 10.46 -42.29 3.71
CA SER A 323 9.44 -41.63 2.87
C SER A 323 9.03 -40.24 3.36
N GLU A 324 9.08 -39.99 4.68
CA GLU A 324 8.77 -38.69 5.29
C GLU A 324 9.69 -37.55 4.81
N LEU A 325 10.91 -37.85 4.35
CA LEU A 325 11.84 -36.87 3.75
C LEU A 325 11.49 -36.50 2.29
N PHE A 326 10.56 -37.23 1.65
CA PHE A 326 10.20 -37.07 0.24
C PHE A 326 8.71 -36.80 0.01
N GLU A 327 7.92 -36.60 1.07
CA GLU A 327 6.52 -36.16 0.96
C GLU A 327 6.44 -34.86 0.14
N GLY A 328 5.68 -34.89 -0.97
CA GLY A 328 5.57 -33.80 -1.93
C GLY A 328 6.42 -33.95 -3.21
N ILE A 329 7.23 -35.00 -3.35
CA ILE A 329 8.02 -35.29 -4.58
C ILE A 329 7.40 -36.45 -5.39
N GLU A 330 6.46 -37.21 -4.84
CA GLU A 330 5.94 -38.46 -5.42
C GLU A 330 5.20 -38.32 -6.76
N ASP A 331 4.70 -37.13 -7.13
CA ASP A 331 3.82 -36.95 -8.31
C ASP A 331 4.55 -36.82 -9.67
N GLU A 332 5.87 -36.56 -9.72
CA GLU A 332 6.56 -36.25 -10.99
C GLU A 332 7.46 -37.35 -11.59
N ILE A 333 7.69 -38.49 -10.92
CA ILE A 333 8.59 -39.55 -11.44
C ILE A 333 7.85 -40.87 -11.64
N LYS A 334 7.22 -41.04 -12.81
CA LYS A 334 6.83 -42.37 -13.32
C LYS A 334 8.05 -43.00 -14.03
N PRO A 335 8.62 -44.11 -13.54
CA PRO A 335 9.76 -44.73 -14.18
C PRO A 335 9.35 -45.43 -15.49
N THR A 336 9.66 -44.81 -16.63
CA THR A 336 9.63 -45.49 -17.92
C THR A 336 10.79 -46.47 -17.99
N LEU A 337 10.50 -47.75 -17.76
CA LEU A 337 11.40 -48.88 -18.03
C LEU A 337 11.62 -49.01 -19.54
N ASP A 338 12.56 -48.25 -20.11
CA ASP A 338 13.11 -48.57 -21.43
C ASP A 338 14.53 -48.01 -21.66
N ALA A 339 15.34 -48.79 -22.38
CA ALA A 339 16.64 -48.44 -22.97
C ALA A 339 17.86 -48.12 -22.04
N ILE A 340 18.26 -49.07 -21.18
CA ILE A 340 19.69 -49.19 -20.82
C ILE A 340 20.45 -49.79 -22.02
N ARG A 341 21.15 -48.97 -22.80
CA ARG A 341 22.07 -49.43 -23.85
C ARG A 341 23.50 -49.54 -23.32
N VAL A 342 23.92 -50.76 -22.99
CA VAL A 342 25.32 -51.06 -22.63
C VAL A 342 26.16 -51.12 -23.92
N LEU A 343 27.05 -50.14 -24.12
CA LEU A 343 28.11 -50.24 -25.13
C LEU A 343 29.34 -50.90 -24.51
N LYS A 344 29.93 -51.87 -25.21
CA LYS A 344 31.19 -52.53 -24.82
C LYS A 344 32.39 -51.80 -25.45
N PRO A 345 33.57 -51.86 -24.83
CA PRO A 345 34.73 -51.10 -25.27
C PRO A 345 35.43 -51.75 -26.47
N ASN A 346 35.55 -50.98 -27.56
CA ASN A 346 36.74 -50.84 -28.41
C ASN A 346 36.32 -50.16 -29.71
N ASP A 347 36.81 -48.93 -29.92
CA ASP A 347 37.31 -48.42 -31.19
C ASP A 347 37.84 -46.99 -30.95
N THR A 348 39.15 -46.89 -30.75
CA THR A 348 39.88 -45.62 -30.71
C THR A 348 40.41 -45.31 -32.10
N PRO A 349 40.49 -44.02 -32.46
CA PRO A 349 41.82 -43.49 -32.72
C PRO A 349 42.10 -42.19 -31.94
N THR A 350 43.23 -42.23 -31.22
CA THR A 350 44.33 -41.25 -31.24
C THR A 350 44.23 -40.16 -32.33
N ILE A 351 44.71 -38.92 -32.16
CA ILE A 351 45.72 -38.35 -31.25
C ILE A 351 45.21 -36.92 -30.85
N GLU A 352 45.80 -36.08 -29.98
CA GLU A 352 47.14 -35.92 -29.36
C GLU A 352 47.00 -35.67 -27.82
N GLU A 353 48.12 -35.52 -27.08
CA GLU A 353 48.17 -35.15 -25.64
C GLU A 353 48.97 -33.84 -25.45
N GLU A 354 48.47 -32.87 -24.68
CA GLU A 354 49.31 -31.88 -23.99
C GLU A 354 48.86 -31.70 -22.53
N GLU A 355 49.88 -31.65 -21.66
CA GLU A 355 49.93 -31.71 -20.19
C GLU A 355 48.72 -31.20 -19.37
N VAL A 356 48.14 -32.10 -18.56
CA VAL A 356 47.33 -31.72 -17.39
C VAL A 356 48.27 -31.36 -16.24
N GLN A 357 48.34 -30.08 -15.88
CA GLN A 357 48.96 -29.63 -14.62
C GLN A 357 47.92 -29.56 -13.51
N ASP A 358 48.25 -30.14 -12.35
CA ASP A 358 47.39 -30.18 -11.17
C ASP A 358 47.01 -28.77 -10.69
N ILE A 359 45.72 -28.41 -10.76
CA ILE A 359 45.22 -27.20 -10.10
C ILE A 359 45.05 -27.51 -8.61
N SER A 360 46.06 -27.12 -7.84
CA SER A 360 46.01 -27.12 -6.38
C SER A 360 44.80 -26.33 -5.85
N HIS A 361 44.15 -26.87 -4.81
CA HIS A 361 43.16 -26.14 -4.01
C HIS A 361 43.85 -24.97 -3.29
N ILE A 362 43.77 -23.77 -3.88
CA ILE A 362 44.10 -22.53 -3.17
C ILE A 362 42.80 -21.95 -2.66
N THR A 363 42.65 -21.94 -1.34
CA THR A 363 41.60 -21.21 -0.63
C THR A 363 41.94 -19.72 -0.69
N GLU A 364 41.43 -19.01 -1.69
CA GLU A 364 41.42 -17.55 -1.67
C GLU A 364 40.22 -17.04 -0.87
N ASP A 365 40.50 -16.37 0.25
CA ASP A 365 39.54 -15.60 1.05
C ASP A 365 39.00 -14.40 0.25
N ASP A 366 38.13 -14.67 -0.72
CA ASP A 366 37.61 -13.63 -1.62
C ASP A 366 36.47 -12.86 -0.95
N SER A 367 36.87 -11.84 -0.17
CA SER A 367 35.98 -10.89 0.49
C SER A 367 34.91 -10.37 -0.48
N LEU A 368 33.63 -10.53 -0.13
CA LEU A 368 32.46 -10.25 -0.97
C LEU A 368 32.19 -8.75 -1.19
N SER A 369 33.19 -7.99 -1.64
CA SER A 369 33.03 -6.59 -2.05
C SER A 369 32.40 -6.50 -3.44
N ILE A 370 31.23 -5.89 -3.51
CA ILE A 370 30.51 -5.61 -4.77
C ILE A 370 31.39 -4.78 -5.72
N GLU A 371 32.19 -3.85 -5.19
CA GLU A 371 33.07 -3.00 -6.00
C GLU A 371 34.19 -3.78 -6.69
N LYS A 372 34.75 -4.82 -6.04
CA LYS A 372 35.80 -5.67 -6.62
C LYS A 372 35.26 -6.47 -7.80
N LYS A 373 34.12 -7.16 -7.61
CA LYS A 373 33.44 -7.91 -8.69
C LYS A 373 32.95 -7.00 -9.81
N GLU A 374 32.52 -5.77 -9.51
CA GLU A 374 32.15 -4.81 -10.55
C GLU A 374 33.36 -4.35 -11.38
N LYS A 375 34.51 -4.08 -10.73
CA LYS A 375 35.76 -3.75 -11.43
C LYS A 375 36.19 -4.90 -12.36
N GLU A 376 36.14 -6.13 -11.90
CA GLU A 376 36.46 -7.34 -12.69
C GLU A 376 35.52 -7.53 -13.89
N LEU A 377 34.21 -7.38 -13.71
CA LEU A 377 33.22 -7.47 -14.79
C LEU A 377 33.44 -6.40 -15.86
N ILE A 378 33.77 -5.17 -15.45
CA ILE A 378 34.09 -4.06 -16.36
C ILE A 378 35.35 -4.38 -17.19
N VAL A 379 36.42 -4.85 -16.55
CA VAL A 379 37.65 -5.26 -17.25
C VAL A 379 37.39 -6.42 -18.22
N LYS A 380 36.61 -7.43 -17.80
CA LYS A 380 36.26 -8.59 -18.64
C LYS A 380 35.44 -8.18 -19.87
N ALA A 381 34.46 -7.28 -19.71
CA ALA A 381 33.66 -6.75 -20.81
C ALA A 381 34.48 -5.88 -21.77
N LEU A 382 35.42 -5.06 -21.27
CA LEU A 382 36.32 -4.27 -22.11
C LEU A 382 37.25 -5.16 -22.94
N ARG A 383 37.89 -6.16 -22.32
CA ARG A 383 38.75 -7.13 -23.03
C ARG A 383 37.99 -7.90 -24.11
N LYS A 384 36.82 -8.47 -23.78
CA LYS A 384 35.95 -9.19 -24.72
C LYS A 384 35.56 -8.36 -25.95
N ASN A 385 35.45 -7.04 -25.79
CA ASN A 385 35.05 -6.10 -26.84
C ASN A 385 36.22 -5.30 -27.44
N ASN A 386 37.48 -5.73 -27.24
CA ASN A 386 38.69 -5.05 -27.74
C ASN A 386 38.72 -3.54 -27.39
N ASN A 387 38.48 -3.22 -26.12
CA ASN A 387 38.39 -1.85 -25.57
C ASN A 387 37.34 -0.93 -26.23
N LYS A 388 36.44 -1.45 -27.08
CA LYS A 388 35.33 -0.67 -27.67
C LYS A 388 34.24 -0.41 -26.63
N ARG A 389 34.39 0.68 -25.89
CA ARG A 389 33.55 1.13 -24.76
C ARG A 389 32.04 1.04 -25.03
N LYS A 390 31.56 1.35 -26.24
CA LYS A 390 30.15 1.22 -26.65
C LYS A 390 29.60 -0.21 -26.52
N TYR A 391 30.31 -1.20 -27.06
CA TYR A 391 29.87 -2.60 -27.00
C TYR A 391 30.05 -3.19 -25.60
N ALA A 392 31.11 -2.80 -24.89
CA ALA A 392 31.30 -3.18 -23.48
C ALA A 392 30.18 -2.65 -22.57
N ALA A 393 29.68 -1.42 -22.79
CA ALA A 393 28.56 -0.87 -22.05
C ALA A 393 27.26 -1.64 -22.30
N GLN A 394 27.03 -2.03 -23.56
CA GLN A 394 25.87 -2.84 -23.96
C GLN A 394 25.90 -4.26 -23.37
N ASP A 395 27.07 -4.91 -23.38
CA ASP A 395 27.30 -6.26 -22.81
C ASP A 395 27.15 -6.28 -21.27
N LEU A 396 27.35 -5.13 -20.62
CA LEU A 396 27.11 -4.91 -19.18
C LEU A 396 25.70 -4.37 -18.85
N GLY A 397 24.87 -4.05 -19.84
CA GLY A 397 23.53 -3.48 -19.64
C GLY A 397 23.52 -2.05 -19.06
N ILE A 398 24.60 -1.29 -19.19
CA ILE A 398 24.72 0.08 -18.64
C ILE A 398 24.92 1.14 -19.73
N SER A 399 24.65 2.41 -19.41
CA SER A 399 24.91 3.51 -20.36
C SER A 399 26.41 3.73 -20.58
N GLU A 400 26.81 4.15 -21.78
CA GLU A 400 28.21 4.51 -22.09
C GLU A 400 28.78 5.57 -21.11
N ARG A 401 27.93 6.51 -20.68
CA ARG A 401 28.28 7.53 -19.67
C ARG A 401 28.53 6.93 -18.29
N THR A 402 27.77 5.90 -17.91
CA THR A 402 27.96 5.16 -16.65
C THR A 402 29.27 4.38 -16.68
N LEU A 403 29.54 3.68 -17.80
CA LEU A 403 30.80 2.95 -18.00
C LEU A 403 32.00 3.90 -17.95
N TYR A 404 31.96 5.03 -18.66
CA TYR A 404 33.03 6.02 -18.67
C TYR A 404 33.33 6.56 -17.27
N ARG A 405 32.28 6.86 -16.46
CA ARG A 405 32.45 7.26 -15.06
C ARG A 405 33.14 6.18 -14.23
N LYS A 406 32.77 4.91 -14.41
CA LYS A 406 33.33 3.77 -13.65
C LYS A 406 34.77 3.44 -14.06
N ILE A 407 35.09 3.49 -15.35
CA ILE A 407 36.48 3.37 -15.84
C ILE A 407 37.38 4.39 -15.16
N LYS A 408 36.95 5.66 -15.10
CA LYS A 408 37.68 6.74 -14.43
C LYS A 408 37.74 6.58 -12.90
N GLN A 409 36.66 6.08 -12.28
CA GLN A 409 36.60 5.83 -10.83
C GLN A 409 37.52 4.70 -10.38
N TYR A 410 37.73 3.68 -11.22
CA TYR A 410 38.55 2.51 -10.91
C TYR A 410 39.96 2.54 -11.51
N GLU A 411 40.34 3.67 -12.12
CA GLU A 411 41.64 3.92 -12.78
C GLU A 411 42.00 2.86 -13.83
N LEU A 412 41.01 2.46 -14.64
CA LEU A 412 41.12 1.41 -15.66
C LEU A 412 41.57 1.95 -17.04
N GLU A 413 42.52 2.88 -17.08
CA GLU A 413 43.00 3.48 -18.34
C GLU A 413 44.34 2.88 -18.81
N GLU A 414 44.26 1.72 -19.48
CA GLU A 414 45.24 1.21 -20.46
C GLU A 414 44.53 0.65 -21.71
#